data_AF-A0A6G3RQC9-F1
#
_entry.id   AF-A0A6G3RQC9-F1
#
_cell.length_a   1.000
_cell.length_b   1.000
_cell.length_c   1.000
_cell.angle_alpha   90.00
_cell.angle_beta   90.00
_cell.angle_gamma   90.00
#
_symmetry.space_group_name_H-M   'P 1'
#
loop_
_entity.id
_entity.type
_entity.pdbx_description
1 polymer ?
#
loop_
_entity_poly.entity_id
_entity_poly.type
_entity_poly.pdbx_seq_one_letter_code
_entity_poly.pdbx_strand_id
1 'polypeptide(L)'
;MSDTPSSDFSGLEGGVEAQAADAVRAVVSWYNDQLLAERRSPVPDEERVEELRAGRQAALADQQQLATADAEEAARIKEVYAARLKELDAS
;
A
#
# COMPACT_ATOMS: atom_id res chain seq x y z
N MET A 1 6.93 42.39 21.09
CA MET A 1 7.73 41.18 21.34
C MET A 1 7.23 40.14 20.37
N SER A 2 8.09 39.77 19.43
CA SER A 2 7.83 38.78 18.39
C SER A 2 8.29 37.43 18.91
N ASP A 3 7.44 36.42 18.84
CA ASP A 3 7.81 35.01 18.77
C ASP A 3 6.54 34.21 18.44
N THR A 4 6.17 34.22 17.16
CA THR A 4 5.23 33.23 16.65
C THR A 4 6.04 31.95 16.51
N PRO A 5 5.72 30.85 17.22
CA PRO A 5 6.42 29.59 16.99
C PRO A 5 6.15 29.19 15.54
N SER A 6 7.20 29.16 14.73
CA SER A 6 7.16 28.55 13.41
C SER A 6 6.69 27.12 13.61
N SER A 7 5.42 26.86 13.35
CA SER A 7 4.87 25.51 13.35
C SER A 7 5.55 24.76 12.22
N ASP A 8 6.59 24.02 12.58
CA ASP A 8 7.29 23.11 11.69
C ASP A 8 6.37 21.93 11.38
N PHE A 9 5.47 22.15 10.43
CA PHE A 9 4.53 21.15 9.94
C PHE A 9 5.20 20.10 9.03
N SER A 10 6.54 20.10 8.94
CA SER A 10 7.32 19.11 8.19
C SER A 10 7.18 17.68 8.75
N GLY A 11 6.57 17.51 9.92
CA GLY A 11 6.15 16.21 10.49
C GLY A 11 4.67 15.85 10.30
N LEU A 12 3.89 16.63 9.53
CA LEU A 12 2.50 16.30 9.20
C LEU A 12 2.36 15.33 8.03
N GLU A 13 3.43 15.14 7.26
CA GLU A 13 3.55 13.96 6.40
C GLU A 13 3.67 12.77 7.37
N GLY A 14 2.60 11.97 7.46
CA GLY A 14 2.48 10.93 8.47
C GLY A 14 3.78 10.11 8.58
N GLY A 15 4.11 9.66 9.79
CA GLY A 15 5.33 8.88 10.05
C GLY A 15 5.51 7.70 9.10
N VAL A 16 6.69 7.06 9.14
CA VAL A 16 7.03 5.94 8.26
C VAL A 16 5.94 4.86 8.26
N GLU A 17 5.30 4.64 9.41
CA GLU A 17 4.16 3.75 9.61
C GLU A 17 2.92 4.17 8.80
N ALA A 18 2.59 5.46 8.80
CA ALA A 18 1.47 5.99 8.02
C ALA A 18 1.75 5.89 6.52
N GLN A 19 2.97 6.20 6.09
CA GLN A 19 3.38 6.08 4.68
C GLN A 19 3.37 4.61 4.22
N ALA A 20 3.82 3.68 5.07
CA ALA A 20 3.72 2.25 4.81
C ALA A 20 2.26 1.81 4.67
N ALA A 21 1.40 2.24 5.59
CA ALA A 21 -0.02 1.91 5.58
C ALA A 21 -0.74 2.45 4.33
N ASP A 22 -0.41 3.66 3.89
CA ASP A 22 -0.96 4.25 2.67
C ASP A 22 -0.49 3.50 1.41
N ALA A 23 0.80 3.14 1.33
CA ALA A 23 1.34 2.36 0.22
C ALA A 23 0.70 0.97 0.12
N VAL A 24 0.57 0.26 1.25
CA VAL A 24 -0.11 -1.04 1.32
C VAL A 24 -1.57 -0.91 0.90
N ARG A 25 -2.29 0.11 1.39
CA ARG A 25 -3.69 0.34 1.04
C ARG A 25 -3.87 0.61 -0.45
N ALA A 26 -2.98 1.37 -1.07
CA ALA A 26 -3.01 1.63 -2.51
C ALA A 26 -2.87 0.33 -3.32
N VAL A 27 -1.93 -0.55 -2.95
CA VAL A 27 -1.77 -1.86 -3.60
C VAL A 27 -2.99 -2.77 -3.39
N VAL A 28 -3.56 -2.81 -2.18
CA VAL A 28 -4.81 -3.56 -1.92
C VAL A 28 -5.94 -3.04 -2.80
N SER A 29 -6.07 -1.71 -2.96
CA SER A 29 -7.08 -1.11 -3.82
C SER A 29 -6.88 -1.53 -5.28
N TRP A 30 -5.64 -1.46 -5.78
CA TRP A 30 -5.31 -1.90 -7.14
C TRP A 30 -5.71 -3.36 -7.37
N TYR A 31 -5.39 -4.27 -6.45
CA TYR A 31 -5.80 -5.68 -6.59
C TYR A 31 -7.33 -5.84 -6.61
N ASN A 32 -8.07 -5.08 -5.79
CA ASN A 32 -9.54 -5.12 -5.81
C ASN A 32 -10.09 -4.67 -7.17
N ASP A 33 -9.53 -3.61 -7.72
CA ASP A 33 -9.96 -3.05 -9.01
C ASP A 33 -9.68 -4.03 -10.15
N GLN A 34 -8.49 -4.66 -10.15
CA GLN A 34 -8.12 -5.68 -11.14
C GLN A 34 -8.99 -6.94 -11.04
N LEU A 35 -9.26 -7.43 -9.83
CA LEU A 35 -10.18 -8.55 -9.62
C LEU A 35 -11.60 -8.23 -10.09
N LEU A 36 -12.05 -6.99 -9.87
CA LEU A 36 -13.36 -6.55 -10.35
C LEU A 36 -13.41 -6.45 -11.88
N ALA A 37 -12.31 -6.01 -12.51
CA ALA A 37 -12.17 -5.97 -13.95
C ALA A 37 -12.22 -7.38 -14.56
N GLU A 38 -11.45 -8.33 -14.02
CA GLU A 38 -11.44 -9.73 -14.48
C GLU A 38 -12.82 -10.39 -14.32
N ARG A 39 -13.51 -10.15 -13.20
CA ARG A 39 -14.86 -10.67 -12.99
C ARG A 39 -15.88 -10.12 -14.01
N ARG A 40 -15.62 -8.94 -14.57
CA ARG A 40 -16.47 -8.33 -15.60
C ARG A 40 -16.05 -8.69 -17.02
N SER A 41 -14.91 -9.38 -17.18
CA SER A 41 -14.44 -9.87 -18.47
C SER A 41 -15.42 -10.90 -19.06
N PRO A 42 -15.68 -10.89 -20.37
CA PRO A 42 -16.48 -11.92 -21.04
C PRO A 42 -15.89 -13.34 -20.90
N VAL A 43 -14.56 -13.43 -20.76
CA VAL A 43 -13.83 -14.68 -20.49
C VAL A 43 -12.79 -14.36 -19.41
N PRO A 44 -13.11 -14.60 -18.13
CA PRO A 44 -12.17 -14.38 -17.04
C PRO A 44 -10.96 -15.32 -17.16
N ASP A 45 -9.77 -14.78 -16.92
CA ASP A 45 -8.56 -15.59 -16.80
C ASP A 45 -8.43 -16.08 -15.35
N GLU A 46 -8.66 -17.38 -15.14
CA GLU A 46 -8.64 -17.98 -13.80
C GLU A 46 -7.24 -17.99 -13.17
N GLU A 47 -6.19 -18.18 -13.97
CA GLU A 47 -4.80 -18.15 -13.47
C GLU A 47 -4.47 -16.74 -12.98
N ARG A 48 -4.83 -15.74 -13.78
CA ARG A 48 -4.67 -14.33 -13.42
C ARG A 48 -5.45 -13.96 -12.16
N VAL A 49 -6.69 -14.45 -12.03
CA VAL A 49 -7.52 -14.19 -10.85
C VAL A 49 -6.89 -14.77 -9.57
N GLU A 50 -6.31 -15.97 -9.64
CA GLU A 50 -5.64 -16.58 -8.48
C GLU A 50 -4.35 -15.83 -8.11
N GLU A 51 -3.56 -15.37 -9.08
CA GLU A 51 -2.40 -14.50 -8.82
C GLU A 51 -2.81 -13.20 -8.11
N LEU A 52 -3.86 -12.54 -8.60
CA LEU A 52 -4.37 -11.30 -8.01
C LEU A 52 -4.90 -11.53 -6.60
N ARG A 53 -5.54 -12.67 -6.33
CA ARG A 53 -6.01 -13.06 -4.98
C ARG A 53 -4.85 -13.30 -4.03
N ALA A 54 -3.82 -14.03 -4.46
CA ALA A 54 -2.63 -14.30 -3.66
C ALA A 54 -1.90 -12.99 -3.30
N GLY A 55 -1.69 -12.12 -4.29
CA GLY A 55 -1.08 -10.80 -4.09
C GLY A 55 -1.88 -9.92 -3.13
N ARG A 56 -3.21 -9.91 -3.26
CA ARG A 56 -4.10 -9.20 -2.33
C ARG A 56 -4.02 -9.75 -0.90
N GLN A 57 -3.97 -11.06 -0.73
CA GLN A 57 -3.88 -11.68 0.60
C GLN A 57 -2.56 -11.33 1.29
N ALA A 58 -1.44 -11.35 0.57
CA ALA A 58 -0.15 -10.89 1.10
C ALA A 58 -0.22 -9.42 1.56
N ALA A 59 -0.79 -8.54 0.74
CA ALA A 59 -0.96 -7.13 1.09
C ALA A 59 -1.85 -6.90 2.32
N LEU A 60 -2.90 -7.69 2.49
CA LEU A 60 -3.73 -7.63 3.69
C LEU A 60 -3.03 -8.18 4.94
N ALA A 61 -2.13 -9.15 4.79
CA ALA A 61 -1.32 -9.66 5.90
C ALA A 61 -0.31 -8.60 6.35
N ASP A 62 0.39 -7.96 5.42
CA ASP A 62 1.33 -6.88 5.73
C ASP A 62 0.62 -5.66 6.33
N GLN A 63 -0.60 -5.36 5.87
CA GLN A 63 -1.43 -4.31 6.48
C GLN A 63 -1.76 -4.61 7.95
N GLN A 64 -2.05 -5.87 8.28
CA GLN A 64 -2.29 -6.29 9.66
C GLN A 64 -1.01 -6.25 10.49
N GLN A 65 0.12 -6.67 9.91
CA GLN A 65 1.43 -6.61 10.56
C GLN A 65 1.83 -5.18 10.92
N LEU A 66 1.55 -4.21 10.04
CA LEU A 66 1.83 -2.79 10.28
C LEU A 66 1.16 -2.24 11.53
N ALA A 67 0.03 -2.80 11.98
CA ALA A 67 -0.64 -2.35 13.20
C ALA A 67 0.20 -2.57 14.48
N THR A 68 1.18 -3.48 14.42
CA THR A 68 2.08 -3.81 15.53
C THR A 68 3.56 -3.68 15.16
N ALA A 69 3.86 -3.23 13.94
CA ALA A 69 5.22 -3.07 13.46
C ALA A 69 5.93 -1.92 14.18
N ASP A 70 7.24 -2.08 14.38
CA ASP A 70 8.10 -0.96 14.75
C ASP A 70 8.47 -0.13 13.51
N ALA A 71 9.17 0.98 13.74
CA ALA A 71 9.56 1.91 12.68
C ALA A 71 10.49 1.29 11.63
N GLU A 72 11.34 0.33 12.01
CA GLU A 72 12.26 -0.34 11.08
C GLU A 72 11.48 -1.26 10.15
N GLU A 73 10.56 -2.06 10.70
CA GLU A 73 9.73 -2.96 9.93
C GLU A 73 8.74 -2.18 9.04
N ALA A 74 8.17 -1.09 9.55
CA ALA A 74 7.36 -0.19 8.73
C ALA A 74 8.15 0.42 7.56
N ALA A 75 9.42 0.78 7.77
CA ALA A 75 10.28 1.29 6.69
C ALA A 75 10.50 0.25 5.59
N ARG A 76 10.76 -1.01 5.96
CA ARG A 76 10.93 -2.10 5.00
C ARG A 76 9.64 -2.35 4.21
N ILE A 77 8.50 -2.43 4.89
CA ILE A 77 7.19 -2.59 4.25
C ILE A 77 6.93 -1.42 3.30
N LYS A 78 7.19 -0.17 3.71
CA LYS A 78 7.06 1.00 2.84
C LYS A 78 7.89 0.83 1.56
N GLU A 79 9.16 0.44 1.65
CA GLU A 79 10.03 0.28 0.48
C GLU A 79 9.53 -0.81 -0.48
N VAL A 80 9.11 -1.96 0.07
CA VAL A 80 8.53 -3.07 -0.70
C VAL A 80 7.29 -2.61 -1.47
N TYR A 81 6.35 -1.94 -0.79
CA TYR A 81 5.10 -1.51 -1.42
C TYR A 81 5.29 -0.30 -2.35
N ALA A 82 6.27 0.57 -2.09
CA ALA A 82 6.65 1.63 -3.03
C ALA A 82 7.27 1.07 -4.31
N ALA A 83 8.10 0.03 -4.22
CA ALA A 83 8.60 -0.69 -5.40
C ALA A 83 7.45 -1.36 -6.15
N ARG A 84 6.55 -2.05 -5.42
CA ARG A 84 5.40 -2.70 -6.01
C ARG A 84 4.50 -1.71 -6.75
N LEU A 85 4.16 -0.56 -6.18
CA LEU A 85 3.36 0.46 -6.85
C LEU A 85 3.98 0.93 -8.17
N LYS A 86 5.31 1.10 -8.21
CA LYS A 86 6.00 1.46 -9.47
C LYS A 86 5.87 0.37 -10.54
N GLU A 87 5.91 -0.91 -10.15
CA GLU A 87 5.67 -2.01 -11.09
C GLU A 87 4.23 -2.02 -11.59
N LEU A 88 3.26 -1.77 -10.71
CA LEU A 88 1.83 -1.75 -11.03
C LEU A 88 1.42 -0.55 -11.89
N ASP A 89 2.05 0.60 -11.69
CA ASP A 89 1.83 1.79 -12.55
C ASP A 89 2.45 1.61 -13.94
N ALA A 90 3.43 0.72 -14.08
CA ALA A 90 4.07 0.40 -15.36
C ALA A 90 3.40 -0.76 -16.11
N SER A 91 2.42 -1.44 -15.48
CA SER A 91 1.68 -2.58 -16.05
C SER A 91 0.38 -2.14 -16.71
#